data_AF-A0A357KT86-F1
#
_entry.id   AF-A0A357KT86-F1
#
_cell.length_a   1.000
_cell.length_b   1.000
_cell.length_c   1.000
_cell.angle_alpha   90.00
_cell.angle_beta   90.00
_cell.angle_gamma   90.00
#
_symmetry.space_group_name_H-M   'P 1'
#
loop_
_entity.id
_entity.type
_entity.pdbx_description
1 polymer ?
#
loop_
_entity_poly.entity_id
_entity_poly.type
_entity_poly.pdbx_seq_one_letter_code
_entity_poly.pdbx_strand_id
1 'polypeptide(L)'
;MKYPDKFEVIVIGGGHAGVEAALAAARLGRRTLLLTHNIETIGQMSCNPAIGGIGKGHLVKEIDALGGAMALAADRGGIQFRILNRRKGPAVRATRAQADRVLYKAAIRSAVENQPNLSFFQQSVDDLIVEGDRVIGVRTQFGLEFYATTVVLTVGTFLGGQIHVGETQHSGGRAGDAASNALAKRLRALPFRVDRLKTGTPPRIDSRTIDYAKLQEQPGDEPTPVFSFRGSRADHPRQVSCHITYTNSATHDIIHGGLDRSPM
;
A
#
# COMPACT_ATOMS: atom_id res chain seq x y z
N MET A 1 -18.18 -24.78 -0.64
CA MET A 1 -17.20 -25.88 -0.78
C MET A 1 -16.05 -25.61 0.20
N LYS A 2 -15.48 -26.62 0.85
CA LYS A 2 -14.38 -26.42 1.82
C LYS A 2 -13.04 -26.67 1.13
N TYR A 3 -12.07 -25.76 1.28
CA TYR A 3 -10.70 -26.00 0.86
C TYR A 3 -10.07 -27.09 1.76
N PRO A 4 -9.30 -28.05 1.22
CA PRO A 4 -8.81 -29.19 2.01
C PRO A 4 -7.81 -28.79 3.10
N ASP A 5 -6.96 -27.80 2.81
CA ASP A 5 -5.94 -27.36 3.75
C ASP A 5 -6.51 -26.39 4.80
N LYS A 6 -6.03 -26.55 6.03
CA LYS A 6 -6.27 -25.60 7.12
C LYS A 6 -5.05 -24.74 7.34
N PHE A 7 -5.29 -23.46 7.60
CA PHE A 7 -4.26 -22.47 7.87
C PHE A 7 -4.27 -22.10 9.36
N GLU A 8 -3.19 -21.52 9.84
CA GLU A 8 -3.15 -20.90 11.18
C GLU A 8 -3.53 -19.43 11.09
N VAL A 9 -3.09 -18.74 10.04
CA VAL A 9 -3.37 -17.32 9.80
C VAL A 9 -3.90 -17.13 8.37
N ILE A 10 -5.02 -16.42 8.24
CA ILE A 10 -5.49 -15.90 6.96
C ILE A 10 -5.35 -14.39 6.97
N VAL A 11 -4.65 -13.83 5.97
CA VAL A 11 -4.53 -12.39 5.77
C VAL A 11 -5.37 -11.99 4.57
N ILE A 12 -6.28 -11.03 4.76
CA ILE A 12 -7.17 -10.52 3.70
C ILE A 12 -6.63 -9.19 3.20
N GLY A 13 -6.20 -9.16 1.93
CA GLY A 13 -5.73 -7.99 1.21
C GLY A 13 -4.21 -7.97 0.98
N GLY A 14 -3.77 -7.94 -0.28
CA GLY A 14 -2.35 -7.85 -0.65
C GLY A 14 -1.73 -6.45 -0.56
N GLY A 15 -2.26 -5.57 0.28
CA GLY A 15 -1.75 -4.21 0.48
C GLY A 15 -0.49 -4.17 1.37
N HIS A 16 0.06 -2.98 1.61
CA HIS A 16 1.27 -2.80 2.43
C HIS A 16 1.17 -3.47 3.81
N ALA A 17 0.04 -3.29 4.51
CA ALA A 17 -0.19 -3.91 5.81
C ALA A 17 -0.33 -5.44 5.71
N GLY A 18 -1.05 -5.94 4.69
CA GLY A 18 -1.27 -7.37 4.51
C GLY A 18 -0.01 -8.13 4.14
N VAL A 19 0.86 -7.52 3.33
CA VAL A 19 2.18 -8.07 3.00
C VAL A 19 3.02 -8.25 4.26
N GLU A 20 3.17 -7.21 5.09
CA GLU A 20 3.97 -7.33 6.32
C GLU A 20 3.34 -8.32 7.31
N ALA A 21 2.01 -8.33 7.46
CA ALA A 21 1.32 -9.29 8.32
C ALA A 21 1.51 -10.74 7.85
N ALA A 22 1.38 -10.99 6.55
CA ALA A 22 1.52 -12.33 5.97
C ALA A 22 2.96 -12.83 6.06
N LEU A 23 3.94 -11.98 5.74
CA LEU A 23 5.36 -12.31 5.87
C LEU A 23 5.75 -12.55 7.32
N ALA A 24 5.29 -11.71 8.26
CA ALA A 24 5.57 -11.88 9.68
C ALA A 24 5.03 -13.22 10.20
N ALA A 25 3.76 -13.53 9.95
CA ALA A 25 3.15 -14.79 10.37
C ALA A 25 3.88 -16.02 9.79
N ALA A 26 4.19 -15.99 8.50
CA ALA A 26 4.89 -17.08 7.82
C ALA A 26 6.32 -17.29 8.32
N ARG A 27 7.05 -16.19 8.61
CA ARG A 27 8.41 -16.23 9.18
C ARG A 27 8.46 -16.74 10.62
N LEU A 28 7.36 -16.58 11.36
CA LEU A 28 7.17 -17.21 12.67
C LEU A 28 6.77 -18.70 12.58
N GLY A 29 6.83 -19.29 11.38
CA GLY A 29 6.56 -20.71 11.15
C GLY A 29 5.08 -21.07 11.01
N ARG A 30 4.19 -20.06 10.88
CA ARG A 30 2.74 -20.30 10.78
C ARG A 30 2.31 -20.55 9.35
N ARG A 31 1.49 -21.57 9.12
CA ARG A 31 0.84 -21.79 7.82
C ARG A 31 -0.10 -20.64 7.52
N THR A 32 0.29 -19.79 6.59
CA THR A 32 -0.35 -18.51 6.32
C THR A 32 -0.92 -18.48 4.92
N LEU A 33 -2.17 -18.03 4.78
CA LEU A 33 -2.81 -17.79 3.48
C LEU A 33 -3.04 -16.28 3.28
N LEU A 34 -2.49 -15.72 2.20
CA LEU A 34 -2.80 -14.37 1.73
C LEU A 34 -3.90 -14.43 0.66
N LEU A 35 -5.08 -13.92 0.99
CA LEU A 35 -6.18 -13.74 0.04
C LEU A 35 -6.16 -12.32 -0.53
N THR A 36 -6.22 -12.20 -1.85
CA THR A 36 -6.24 -10.90 -2.53
C THR A 36 -7.11 -10.94 -3.77
N HIS A 37 -7.73 -9.82 -4.14
CA HIS A 37 -8.52 -9.72 -5.37
C HIS A 37 -7.69 -9.96 -6.62
N ASN A 38 -6.44 -9.50 -6.60
CA ASN A 38 -5.53 -9.59 -7.73
C ASN A 38 -4.08 -9.77 -7.24
N ILE A 39 -3.46 -10.89 -7.60
CA ILE A 39 -2.06 -11.20 -7.23
C ILE A 39 -1.09 -10.20 -7.87
N GLU A 40 -1.42 -9.69 -9.06
CA GLU A 40 -0.61 -8.71 -9.78
C GLU A 40 -0.54 -7.33 -9.09
N THR A 41 -1.37 -7.11 -8.07
CA THR A 41 -1.47 -5.85 -7.31
C THR A 41 -0.88 -5.95 -5.90
N ILE A 42 -0.29 -7.10 -5.54
CA ILE A 42 0.39 -7.27 -4.25
C ILE A 42 1.51 -6.25 -4.12
N GLY A 43 1.50 -5.45 -3.06
CA GLY A 43 2.49 -4.39 -2.82
C GLY A 43 2.31 -3.13 -3.69
N GLN A 44 1.18 -2.97 -4.38
CA GLN A 44 0.97 -1.80 -5.26
C GLN A 44 0.86 -0.47 -4.50
N MET A 45 1.63 0.52 -4.95
CA MET A 45 1.55 1.92 -4.52
C MET A 45 0.46 2.69 -5.27
N SER A 46 -0.66 2.98 -4.61
CA SER A 46 -1.80 3.66 -5.25
C SER A 46 -1.68 5.18 -5.30
N CYS A 47 -1.03 5.79 -4.29
CA CYS A 47 -1.01 7.24 -4.11
C CYS A 47 0.33 7.88 -4.53
N ASN A 48 1.26 8.11 -3.62
CA ASN A 48 2.56 8.71 -3.93
C ASN A 48 3.57 7.60 -4.31
N PRO A 49 4.35 7.72 -5.40
CA PRO A 49 5.47 6.80 -5.68
C PRO A 49 6.66 7.05 -4.73
N ALA A 50 6.44 6.95 -3.42
CA ALA A 50 7.45 7.27 -2.42
C ALA A 50 7.30 6.48 -1.12
N ILE A 51 8.44 6.15 -0.48
CA ILE A 51 8.53 5.54 0.84
C ILE A 51 9.26 6.49 1.80
N GLY A 52 8.78 6.53 3.05
CA GLY A 52 9.32 7.35 4.13
C GLY A 52 8.96 8.83 4.04
N GLY A 53 9.89 9.68 4.46
CA GLY A 53 9.62 11.08 4.83
C GLY A 53 9.53 11.28 6.35
N ILE A 54 9.19 12.49 6.80
CA ILE A 54 9.10 12.78 8.25
C ILE A 54 8.07 11.86 8.91
N GLY A 55 8.43 11.28 10.05
CA GLY A 55 7.66 10.23 10.75
C GLY A 55 7.71 8.88 10.02
N LYS A 56 7.28 8.84 8.75
CA LYS A 56 7.20 7.61 7.94
C LYS A 56 8.55 6.91 7.77
N GLY A 57 9.63 7.65 7.60
CA GLY A 57 10.97 7.10 7.43
C GLY A 57 11.48 6.38 8.69
N HIS A 58 11.07 6.84 9.87
CA HIS A 58 11.36 6.15 11.14
C HIS A 58 10.60 4.83 11.20
N LEU A 59 9.29 4.85 10.94
CA LEU A 59 8.46 3.64 10.90
C LEU A 59 8.98 2.60 9.91
N VAL A 60 9.45 3.02 8.73
CA VAL A 60 10.04 2.09 7.75
C VAL A 60 11.30 1.43 8.31
N LYS A 61 12.15 2.18 9.03
CA LYS A 61 13.36 1.62 9.67
C LYS A 61 13.03 0.73 10.87
N GLU A 62 11.98 1.04 11.62
CA GLU A 62 11.49 0.17 12.70
C GLU A 62 10.93 -1.15 12.15
N ILE A 63 10.13 -1.09 11.08
CA ILE A 63 9.66 -2.28 10.35
C ILE A 63 10.84 -3.12 9.89
N ASP A 64 11.88 -2.50 9.32
CA ASP A 64 13.09 -3.19 8.88
C ASP A 64 13.86 -3.86 10.02
N ALA A 65 14.00 -3.17 11.16
CA ALA A 65 14.64 -3.73 12.35
C ALA A 65 13.87 -4.94 12.91
N LEU A 66 12.54 -4.96 12.76
CA LEU A 66 11.69 -6.12 13.06
C LEU A 66 11.69 -7.20 11.97
N GLY A 67 12.47 -7.02 10.91
CA GLY A 67 12.65 -7.98 9.83
C GLY A 67 11.63 -7.86 8.69
N GLY A 68 10.85 -6.77 8.61
CA GLY A 68 9.87 -6.52 7.56
C GLY A 68 10.48 -6.36 6.15
N ALA A 69 9.63 -6.26 5.14
CA ALA A 69 10.04 -6.21 3.73
C ALA A 69 10.10 -4.80 3.13
N MET A 70 9.38 -3.83 3.72
CA MET A 70 9.18 -2.49 3.15
C MET A 70 10.49 -1.75 2.85
N ALA A 71 11.47 -1.79 3.76
CA ALA A 71 12.73 -1.08 3.57
C ALA A 71 13.59 -1.70 2.46
N LEU A 72 13.71 -3.03 2.41
CA LEU A 72 14.40 -3.74 1.34
C LEU A 72 13.74 -3.52 -0.03
N ALA A 73 12.41 -3.51 -0.08
CA ALA A 73 11.69 -3.18 -1.30
C ALA A 73 11.88 -1.72 -1.72
N ALA A 74 11.97 -0.80 -0.75
CA ALA A 74 12.27 0.60 -1.01
C ALA A 74 13.71 0.79 -1.54
N ASP A 75 14.67 0.00 -1.06
CA ASP A 75 16.03 -0.01 -1.60
C ASP A 75 16.04 -0.52 -3.06
N ARG A 76 15.44 -1.68 -3.32
CA ARG A 76 15.38 -2.30 -4.66
C ARG A 76 14.57 -1.54 -5.69
N GLY A 77 13.57 -0.77 -5.25
CA GLY A 77 12.73 0.06 -6.10
C GLY A 77 13.09 1.54 -6.09
N GLY A 78 14.08 1.95 -5.29
CA GLY A 78 14.33 3.36 -5.01
C GLY A 78 15.10 4.07 -6.11
N ILE A 79 14.45 5.02 -6.77
CA ILE A 79 15.02 5.80 -7.88
C ILE A 79 15.47 7.20 -7.44
N GLN A 80 15.27 7.59 -6.18
CA GLN A 80 15.84 8.80 -5.62
C GLN A 80 15.83 8.71 -4.11
N PHE A 81 16.95 8.88 -3.42
CA PHE A 81 17.00 8.92 -1.95
C PHE A 81 17.46 10.27 -1.42
N ARG A 82 16.84 10.73 -0.33
CA ARG A 82 17.20 11.97 0.37
C ARG A 82 17.08 11.83 1.88
N ILE A 83 17.90 12.56 2.62
CA ILE A 83 17.71 12.79 4.06
C ILE A 83 16.98 14.12 4.26
N LEU A 84 15.73 14.05 4.68
CA LEU A 84 14.97 15.24 5.09
C LEU A 84 15.52 15.78 6.40
N ASN A 85 15.42 17.10 6.59
CA ASN A 85 15.95 17.81 7.76
C ASN A 85 17.45 17.58 8.01
N ARG A 86 18.26 17.33 6.96
CA ARG A 86 19.70 17.03 7.08
C ARG A 86 20.49 18.06 7.89
N ARG A 87 20.14 19.36 7.78
CA ARG A 87 20.78 20.46 8.52
C ARG A 87 20.37 20.53 10.00
N LYS A 88 19.34 19.79 10.42
CA LYS A 88 18.88 19.72 11.81
C LYS A 88 19.52 18.53 12.54
N GLY A 89 19.31 18.45 13.85
CA GLY A 89 19.83 17.38 14.69
C GLY A 89 19.34 15.98 14.27
N PRO A 90 20.08 14.90 14.60
CA PRO A 90 19.75 13.53 14.19
C PRO A 90 18.33 13.07 14.51
N ALA A 91 17.79 13.51 15.65
CA ALA A 91 16.46 13.12 16.13
C ALA A 91 15.29 13.52 15.20
N VAL A 92 15.51 14.47 14.28
CA VAL A 92 14.46 14.94 13.35
C VAL A 92 14.77 14.66 11.88
N ARG A 93 15.86 13.93 11.60
CA ARG A 93 16.23 13.51 10.25
C ARG A 93 15.38 12.32 9.84
N ALA A 94 14.98 12.25 8.58
CA ALA A 94 14.26 11.09 8.07
C ALA A 94 14.65 10.78 6.63
N THR A 95 14.84 9.48 6.34
CA THR A 95 15.04 9.02 4.97
C THR A 95 13.72 9.09 4.20
N ARG A 96 13.79 9.54 2.95
CA ARG A 96 12.71 9.47 1.97
C ARG A 96 13.27 8.95 0.66
N ALA A 97 12.55 8.03 0.03
CA ALA A 97 12.86 7.55 -1.31
C ALA A 97 11.67 7.78 -2.24
N GLN A 98 11.94 8.23 -3.48
CA GLN A 98 11.01 7.99 -4.58
C GLN A 98 11.23 6.56 -5.07
N ALA A 99 10.14 5.88 -5.39
CA ALA A 99 10.17 4.50 -5.82
C ALA A 99 9.62 4.37 -7.24
N ASP A 100 10.32 3.63 -8.08
CA ASP A 100 9.72 3.04 -9.25
C ASP A 100 8.64 2.05 -8.78
N ARG A 101 7.40 2.32 -9.17
CA ARG A 101 6.24 1.54 -8.71
C ARG A 101 6.29 0.09 -9.17
N VAL A 102 6.86 -0.18 -10.34
CA VAL A 102 6.98 -1.53 -10.90
C VAL A 102 8.06 -2.28 -10.15
N LEU A 103 9.24 -1.68 -9.97
CA LEU A 103 10.34 -2.31 -9.25
C LEU A 103 10.01 -2.57 -7.78
N TYR A 104 9.39 -1.60 -7.10
CA TYR A 104 8.94 -1.79 -5.71
C TYR A 104 7.93 -2.94 -5.60
N LYS A 105 6.93 -2.96 -6.50
CA LYS A 105 5.91 -4.02 -6.53
C LYS A 105 6.54 -5.38 -6.81
N ALA A 106 7.47 -5.46 -7.75
CA ALA A 106 8.20 -6.68 -8.07
C ALA A 106 9.03 -7.19 -6.89
N ALA A 107 9.73 -6.30 -6.17
CA ALA A 107 10.49 -6.65 -4.97
C ALA A 107 9.60 -7.22 -3.85
N ILE A 108 8.43 -6.61 -3.62
CA ILE A 108 7.45 -7.12 -2.65
C ILE A 108 6.87 -8.47 -3.09
N ARG A 109 6.47 -8.59 -4.36
CA ARG A 109 5.92 -9.82 -4.91
C ARG A 109 6.92 -10.97 -4.79
N SER A 110 8.17 -10.74 -5.16
CA SER A 110 9.26 -11.71 -4.98
C SER A 110 9.43 -12.12 -3.51
N ALA A 111 9.34 -11.18 -2.57
CA ALA A 111 9.42 -11.50 -1.15
C ALA A 111 8.26 -12.39 -0.66
N VAL A 112 7.05 -12.17 -1.17
CA VAL A 112 5.86 -12.97 -0.84
C VAL A 112 5.92 -14.35 -1.48
N GLU A 113 6.26 -14.43 -2.76
CA GLU A 113 6.27 -15.69 -3.53
C GLU A 113 7.34 -16.68 -3.05
N ASN A 114 8.45 -16.17 -2.51
CA ASN A 114 9.56 -16.99 -2.06
C ASN A 114 9.58 -17.20 -0.54
N GLN A 115 8.52 -16.82 0.19
CA GLN A 115 8.45 -16.99 1.64
C GLN A 115 7.91 -18.38 2.02
N PRO A 116 8.70 -19.23 2.70
CA PRO A 116 8.18 -20.49 3.26
C PRO A 116 6.98 -20.26 4.18
N ASN A 117 6.06 -21.22 4.20
CA ASN A 117 4.80 -21.20 4.95
C ASN A 117 3.77 -20.14 4.50
N LEU A 118 4.02 -19.42 3.41
CA LEU A 118 3.09 -18.45 2.85
C LEU A 118 2.52 -18.96 1.52
N SER A 119 1.21 -19.22 1.49
CA SER A 119 0.44 -19.44 0.27
C SER A 119 -0.35 -18.19 -0.07
N PHE A 120 -0.64 -17.95 -1.35
CA PHE A 120 -1.51 -16.87 -1.77
C PHE A 120 -2.56 -17.38 -2.76
N PHE A 121 -3.74 -16.78 -2.72
CA PHE A 121 -4.87 -17.22 -3.54
C PHE A 121 -5.69 -16.02 -4.01
N GLN A 122 -5.96 -15.96 -5.32
CA GLN A 122 -6.65 -14.83 -5.94
C GLN A 122 -8.17 -14.96 -5.82
N GLN A 123 -8.74 -14.44 -4.75
CA GLN A 123 -10.17 -14.32 -4.56
C GLN A 123 -10.54 -13.15 -3.65
N SER A 124 -11.71 -12.58 -3.89
CA SER A 124 -12.36 -11.69 -2.93
C SER A 124 -12.93 -12.49 -1.76
N VAL A 125 -12.84 -11.93 -0.56
CA VAL A 125 -13.50 -12.46 0.63
C VAL A 125 -14.79 -11.70 0.84
N ASP A 126 -15.89 -12.44 0.92
CA ASP A 126 -17.23 -11.87 1.07
C ASP A 126 -17.75 -12.00 2.51
N ASP A 127 -17.26 -12.99 3.27
CA ASP A 127 -17.77 -13.27 4.61
C ASP A 127 -16.69 -13.81 5.57
N LEU A 128 -16.91 -13.57 6.86
CA LEU A 128 -16.19 -14.19 7.97
C LEU A 128 -17.03 -15.34 8.54
N ILE A 129 -16.43 -16.52 8.67
CA ILE A 129 -17.04 -17.66 9.32
C ILE A 129 -16.75 -17.54 10.82
N VAL A 130 -17.81 -17.39 11.61
CA VAL A 130 -17.74 -17.11 13.04
C VAL A 130 -18.62 -18.12 13.79
N GLU A 131 -18.05 -18.76 14.82
CA GLU A 131 -18.76 -19.61 15.77
C GLU A 131 -18.76 -18.94 17.14
N GLY A 132 -19.94 -18.59 17.66
CA GLY A 132 -20.06 -17.72 18.83
C GLY A 132 -19.39 -16.37 18.56
N ASP A 133 -18.40 -16.02 19.38
CA ASP A 133 -17.59 -14.80 19.22
C ASP A 133 -16.22 -15.04 18.56
N ARG A 134 -15.98 -16.26 18.06
CA ARG A 134 -14.67 -16.67 17.54
C ARG A 134 -14.69 -16.83 16.03
N VAL A 135 -13.76 -16.16 15.35
CA VAL A 135 -13.51 -16.42 13.92
C VAL A 135 -12.87 -17.80 13.74
N ILE A 136 -13.39 -18.55 12.78
CA ILE A 136 -12.88 -19.89 12.42
C ILE A 136 -12.48 -20.00 10.96
N GLY A 137 -12.74 -18.96 10.16
CA GLY A 137 -12.42 -18.96 8.74
C GLY A 137 -13.04 -17.81 7.98
N VAL A 138 -12.98 -17.91 6.66
CA VAL A 138 -13.47 -16.92 5.71
C VAL A 138 -14.14 -17.63 4.53
N ARG A 139 -15.11 -16.97 3.90
CA ARG A 139 -15.74 -17.44 2.67
C ARG A 139 -15.46 -16.47 1.54
N THR A 140 -15.00 -17.00 0.41
CA THR A 140 -14.74 -16.20 -0.78
C THR A 140 -16.01 -15.91 -1.57
N GLN A 141 -15.91 -15.00 -2.54
CA GLN A 141 -16.99 -14.69 -3.49
C GLN A 141 -17.53 -15.91 -4.22
N PHE A 142 -16.69 -16.91 -4.51
CA PHE A 142 -17.11 -18.17 -5.14
C PHE A 142 -17.68 -19.21 -4.15
N GLY A 143 -17.90 -18.84 -2.88
CA GLY A 143 -18.41 -19.77 -1.87
C GLY A 143 -17.41 -20.84 -1.42
N LEU A 144 -16.11 -20.62 -1.68
CA LEU A 144 -15.03 -21.45 -1.16
C LEU A 144 -14.71 -21.01 0.27
N GLU A 145 -14.63 -21.97 1.18
CA GLU A 145 -14.38 -21.75 2.60
C GLU A 145 -12.96 -22.14 2.95
N PHE A 146 -12.23 -21.20 3.57
CA PHE A 146 -10.91 -21.43 4.15
C PHE A 146 -11.00 -21.30 5.65
N TYR A 147 -10.44 -22.26 6.39
CA TYR A 147 -10.49 -22.30 7.84
C TYR A 147 -9.13 -21.91 8.45
N ALA A 148 -9.17 -21.09 9.50
CA ALA A 148 -8.00 -20.70 10.27
C ALA A 148 -8.36 -20.25 11.69
N THR A 149 -7.39 -20.29 12.59
CA THR A 149 -7.58 -19.83 13.98
C THR A 149 -7.45 -18.32 14.12
N THR A 150 -6.82 -17.64 13.15
CA THR A 150 -6.60 -16.19 13.15
C THR A 150 -6.90 -15.61 11.76
N VAL A 151 -7.58 -14.47 11.73
CA VAL A 151 -7.81 -13.69 10.50
C VAL A 151 -7.32 -12.26 10.69
N VAL A 152 -6.53 -11.75 9.75
CA VAL A 152 -6.03 -10.37 9.71
C VAL A 152 -6.70 -9.63 8.56
N LEU A 153 -7.45 -8.57 8.86
CA LEU A 153 -8.14 -7.75 7.86
C LEU A 153 -7.28 -6.55 7.46
N THR A 154 -6.88 -6.48 6.18
CA THR A 154 -6.09 -5.38 5.61
C THR A 154 -6.70 -4.85 4.31
N VAL A 155 -8.01 -4.61 4.36
CA VAL A 155 -8.90 -4.31 3.24
C VAL A 155 -8.68 -2.95 2.56
N GLY A 156 -7.79 -2.11 3.09
CA GLY A 156 -7.41 -0.82 2.50
C GLY A 156 -8.62 0.05 2.15
N THR A 157 -8.61 0.63 0.95
CA THR A 157 -9.68 1.49 0.43
C THR A 157 -10.84 0.71 -0.22
N PHE A 158 -10.82 -0.63 -0.17
CA PHE A 158 -11.78 -1.47 -0.89
C PHE A 158 -13.09 -1.69 -0.14
N LEU A 159 -13.08 -1.67 1.18
CA LEU A 159 -14.24 -2.02 2.01
C LEU A 159 -15.37 -0.98 1.86
N GLY A 160 -16.40 -1.30 1.07
CA GLY A 160 -17.46 -0.34 0.73
C GLY A 160 -16.93 0.93 0.05
N GLY A 161 -15.87 0.78 -0.74
CA GLY A 161 -15.18 1.89 -1.42
C GLY A 161 -16.06 2.60 -2.45
N GLN A 162 -15.94 3.92 -2.49
CA GLN A 162 -16.57 4.78 -3.50
C GLN A 162 -15.52 5.74 -4.04
N ILE A 163 -15.52 5.90 -5.36
CA ILE A 163 -14.67 6.83 -6.08
C ILE A 163 -15.51 8.05 -6.46
N HIS A 164 -14.97 9.23 -6.20
CA HIS A 164 -15.61 10.50 -6.49
C HIS A 164 -14.77 11.29 -7.48
N VAL A 165 -15.36 11.75 -8.58
CA VAL A 165 -14.73 12.62 -9.57
C VAL A 165 -15.72 13.73 -9.94
N GLY A 166 -15.52 14.92 -9.35
CA GLY A 166 -16.52 15.97 -9.36
C GLY A 166 -17.85 15.44 -8.80
N GLU A 167 -18.91 15.60 -9.57
CA GLU A 167 -20.27 15.14 -9.21
C GLU A 167 -20.46 13.62 -9.42
N THR A 168 -19.57 12.97 -10.18
CA THR A 168 -19.72 11.55 -10.50
C THR A 168 -19.22 10.67 -9.36
N GLN A 169 -19.99 9.62 -9.07
CA GLN A 169 -19.67 8.63 -8.04
C GLN A 169 -19.84 7.23 -8.60
N HIS A 170 -18.90 6.34 -8.30
CA HIS A 170 -19.01 4.93 -8.64
C HIS A 170 -18.37 4.04 -7.58
N SER A 171 -18.86 2.81 -7.46
CA SER A 171 -18.31 1.82 -6.54
C SER A 171 -16.93 1.38 -7.02
N GLY A 172 -15.93 1.43 -6.14
CA GLY A 172 -14.57 1.02 -6.45
C GLY A 172 -13.62 1.18 -5.27
N GLY A 173 -12.66 0.26 -5.14
CA GLY A 173 -11.61 0.36 -4.12
C GLY A 173 -10.45 1.25 -4.57
N ARG A 174 -10.12 1.17 -5.85
CA ARG A 174 -9.15 2.00 -6.58
C ARG A 174 -9.67 2.16 -8.02
N ALA A 175 -9.16 3.12 -8.76
CA ALA A 175 -9.54 3.29 -10.16
C ALA A 175 -9.26 1.98 -10.93
N GLY A 176 -10.31 1.39 -11.53
CA GLY A 176 -10.26 0.11 -12.23
C GLY A 176 -10.50 -1.14 -11.37
N ASP A 177 -10.49 -1.02 -10.03
CA ASP A 177 -10.67 -2.14 -9.11
C ASP A 177 -12.03 -2.10 -8.39
N ALA A 178 -12.73 -3.24 -8.37
CA ALA A 178 -14.01 -3.38 -7.68
C ALA A 178 -13.89 -3.23 -6.14
N ALA A 179 -14.94 -2.70 -5.52
CA ALA A 179 -15.05 -2.60 -4.05
C ALA A 179 -15.47 -3.93 -3.40
N SER A 180 -15.06 -4.15 -2.15
CA SER A 180 -15.46 -5.29 -1.31
C SER A 180 -16.77 -4.97 -0.55
N ASN A 181 -17.89 -5.02 -1.26
CA ASN A 181 -19.20 -4.61 -0.70
C ASN A 181 -19.82 -5.66 0.23
N ALA A 182 -19.71 -6.96 -0.11
CA ALA A 182 -20.26 -8.04 0.70
C ALA A 182 -19.61 -8.09 2.09
N LEU A 183 -18.27 -8.06 2.14
CA LEU A 183 -17.53 -8.03 3.40
C LEU A 183 -17.85 -6.78 4.23
N ALA A 184 -18.05 -5.62 3.59
CA ALA A 184 -18.46 -4.41 4.29
C ALA A 184 -19.84 -4.56 4.94
N LYS A 185 -20.79 -5.21 4.27
CA LYS A 185 -22.11 -5.54 4.83
C LYS A 185 -21.97 -6.50 6.01
N ARG A 186 -21.12 -7.53 5.89
CA ARG A 186 -20.85 -8.48 6.97
C ARG A 186 -20.30 -7.81 8.22
N LEU A 187 -19.26 -6.98 8.08
CA LEU A 187 -18.65 -6.30 9.22
C LEU A 187 -19.61 -5.35 9.92
N ARG A 188 -20.52 -4.69 9.19
CA ARG A 188 -21.59 -3.85 9.78
C ARG A 188 -22.67 -4.65 10.51
N ALA A 189 -22.82 -5.94 10.21
CA ALA A 189 -23.74 -6.82 10.93
C ALA A 189 -23.14 -7.37 12.24
N LEU A 190 -21.84 -7.14 12.48
CA LEU A 190 -21.14 -7.45 13.73
C LEU A 190 -21.13 -6.21 14.64
N PRO A 191 -20.86 -6.33 15.95
CA PRO A 191 -20.96 -5.22 16.92
C PRO A 191 -19.79 -4.20 16.79
N PHE A 192 -19.38 -3.86 15.58
CA PHE A 192 -18.34 -2.88 15.29
C PHE A 192 -18.93 -1.51 15.01
N ARG A 193 -18.27 -0.47 15.51
CA ARG A 193 -18.54 0.92 15.08
C ARG A 193 -17.84 1.15 13.75
N VAL A 194 -18.60 1.52 12.73
CA VAL A 194 -18.10 1.69 11.36
C VAL A 194 -18.34 3.14 10.92
N ASP A 195 -17.28 3.78 10.42
CA ASP A 195 -17.33 5.13 9.86
C ASP A 195 -16.71 5.15 8.44
N ARG A 196 -16.81 6.27 7.72
CA ARG A 196 -16.23 6.47 6.40
C ARG A 196 -15.14 7.53 6.44
N LEU A 197 -14.00 7.20 5.85
CA LEU A 197 -12.92 8.14 5.59
C LEU A 197 -12.82 8.41 4.09
N LYS A 198 -12.38 9.62 3.75
CA LYS A 198 -12.15 10.03 2.37
C LYS A 198 -10.74 10.58 2.20
N THR A 199 -10.11 10.21 1.08
CA THR A 199 -8.77 10.67 0.70
C THR A 199 -8.71 10.93 -0.79
N GLY A 200 -7.99 11.96 -1.22
CA GLY A 200 -7.74 12.26 -2.63
C GLY A 200 -6.39 11.72 -3.14
N THR A 201 -6.26 11.62 -4.46
CA THR A 201 -4.97 11.46 -5.15
C THR A 201 -4.87 12.50 -6.26
N PRO A 202 -3.68 13.06 -6.53
CA PRO A 202 -3.49 13.94 -7.68
C PRO A 202 -3.65 13.16 -9.00
N PRO A 203 -3.95 13.87 -10.11
CA PRO A 203 -3.96 13.27 -11.45
C PRO A 203 -2.57 12.75 -11.84
N ARG A 204 -2.53 11.89 -12.86
CA ARG A 204 -1.30 11.46 -13.51
C ARG A 204 -1.14 12.22 -14.82
N ILE A 205 0.05 12.76 -15.07
CA ILE A 205 0.37 13.60 -16.22
C ILE A 205 1.42 12.92 -17.09
N ASP A 206 1.34 13.11 -18.41
CA ASP A 206 2.32 12.58 -19.36
C ASP A 206 3.61 13.42 -19.29
N SER A 207 4.72 12.78 -18.94
CA SER A 207 6.05 13.41 -18.83
C SER A 207 6.46 14.15 -20.12
N ARG A 208 6.07 13.67 -21.30
CA ARG A 208 6.42 14.27 -22.59
C ARG A 208 5.78 15.64 -22.81
N THR A 209 4.74 15.96 -22.04
CA THR A 209 4.00 17.22 -22.14
C THR A 209 4.50 18.28 -21.15
N ILE A 210 5.55 17.98 -20.40
CA ILE A 210 6.11 18.87 -19.38
C ILE A 210 7.34 19.59 -19.94
N ASP A 211 7.33 20.93 -19.84
CA ASP A 211 8.50 21.77 -20.13
C ASP A 211 9.45 21.80 -18.92
N TYR A 212 10.35 20.82 -18.85
CA TYR A 212 11.31 20.68 -17.74
C TYR A 212 12.32 21.82 -17.63
N ALA A 213 12.58 22.56 -18.72
CA ALA A 213 13.54 23.67 -18.71
C ALA A 213 13.09 24.83 -17.80
N LYS A 214 11.79 24.91 -17.50
CA LYS A 214 11.21 25.92 -16.60
C LYS A 214 11.08 25.45 -15.15
N LEU A 215 11.46 24.20 -14.86
CA LEU A 215 11.29 23.61 -13.54
C LEU A 215 12.62 23.58 -12.78
N GLN A 216 12.55 23.71 -11.45
CA GLN A 216 13.72 23.52 -10.61
C GLN A 216 13.96 22.02 -10.40
N GLU A 217 15.08 21.52 -10.91
CA GLU A 217 15.52 20.16 -10.64
C GLU A 217 15.88 19.96 -9.16
N GLN A 218 15.50 18.81 -8.61
CA GLN A 218 15.82 18.37 -7.26
C GLN A 218 16.39 16.95 -7.31
N PRO A 219 17.72 16.80 -7.36
CA PRO A 219 18.37 15.49 -7.33
C PRO A 219 18.28 14.83 -5.93
N GLY A 220 18.69 13.57 -5.88
CA GLY A 220 18.92 12.84 -4.63
C GLY A 220 20.14 13.37 -3.85
N ASP A 221 20.34 12.85 -2.64
CA ASP A 221 21.52 13.16 -1.83
C ASP A 221 22.74 12.35 -2.30
N GLU A 222 23.93 12.95 -2.30
CA GLU A 222 25.20 12.23 -2.43
C GLU A 222 25.98 12.26 -1.10
N PRO A 223 26.47 11.11 -0.60
CA PRO A 223 26.25 9.77 -1.15
C PRO A 223 24.82 9.24 -0.84
N THR A 224 24.13 8.64 -1.82
CA THR A 224 22.75 8.05 -1.75
C THR A 224 22.41 7.28 -0.46
N PRO A 225 21.49 7.75 0.38
CA PRO A 225 21.08 7.03 1.59
C PRO A 225 20.49 5.64 1.30
N VAL A 226 20.64 4.69 2.23
CA VAL A 226 20.01 3.36 2.19
C VAL A 226 18.90 3.28 3.25
N PHE A 227 17.77 2.66 2.91
CA PHE A 227 16.65 2.49 3.84
C PHE A 227 16.90 1.36 4.83
N SER A 228 17.14 0.15 4.33
CA SER A 228 17.33 -1.05 5.15
C SER A 228 18.70 -1.07 5.81
N PHE A 229 18.77 -1.58 7.04
CA PHE A 229 20.01 -1.95 7.71
C PHE A 229 20.68 -3.17 7.07
N ARG A 230 19.94 -3.93 6.26
CA ARG A 230 20.40 -5.11 5.53
C ARG A 230 20.65 -4.85 4.03
N GLY A 231 20.27 -3.67 3.55
CA GLY A 231 20.41 -3.26 2.15
C GLY A 231 21.77 -2.63 1.88
N SER A 232 22.04 -2.41 0.60
CA SER A 232 23.24 -1.75 0.11
C SER A 232 22.91 -0.78 -1.02
N ARG A 233 23.84 0.14 -1.31
CA ARG A 233 23.73 1.04 -2.47
C ARG A 233 23.73 0.29 -3.80
N ALA A 234 24.27 -0.93 -3.85
CA ALA A 234 24.29 -1.75 -5.05
C ALA A 234 22.91 -2.33 -5.37
N ASP A 235 21.99 -2.37 -4.40
CA ASP A 235 20.60 -2.78 -4.63
C ASP A 235 19.77 -1.68 -5.32
N HIS A 236 20.27 -0.45 -5.36
CA HIS A 236 19.52 0.71 -5.85
C HIS A 236 19.51 0.76 -7.38
N PRO A 237 18.34 0.96 -8.00
CA PRO A 237 18.25 1.33 -9.41
C PRO A 237 18.94 2.67 -9.71
N ARG A 238 18.99 3.01 -11.00
CA ARG A 238 19.46 4.31 -11.48
C ARG A 238 18.70 5.44 -10.76
N GLN A 239 19.46 6.38 -10.19
CA GLN A 239 18.91 7.55 -9.53
C GLN A 239 18.42 8.60 -10.55
N VAL A 240 17.30 9.23 -10.25
CA VAL A 240 16.66 10.28 -11.05
C VAL A 240 16.30 11.49 -10.20
N SER A 241 16.03 12.60 -10.86
CA SER A 241 15.64 13.85 -10.21
C SER A 241 14.11 14.01 -10.14
N CYS A 242 13.68 14.70 -9.10
CA CYS A 242 12.35 15.28 -9.03
C CYS A 242 12.41 16.71 -9.56
N HIS A 243 11.25 17.30 -9.84
CA HIS A 243 11.15 18.66 -10.33
C HIS A 243 10.15 19.43 -9.47
N ILE A 244 10.48 20.69 -9.16
CA ILE A 244 9.67 21.56 -8.31
C ILE A 244 9.01 22.63 -9.17
N THR A 245 7.73 22.87 -8.91
CA THR A 245 6.96 23.99 -9.45
C THR A 245 5.98 24.50 -8.39
N TYR A 246 5.29 25.60 -8.67
CA TYR A 246 4.38 26.27 -7.76
C TYR A 246 3.05 26.55 -8.45
N THR A 247 1.98 26.60 -7.65
CA THR A 247 0.70 27.14 -8.12
C THR A 247 0.77 28.67 -8.16
N ASN A 248 -0.18 29.30 -8.86
CA ASN A 248 -0.31 30.74 -8.97
C ASN A 248 -1.77 31.17 -8.80
N SER A 249 -2.03 32.47 -8.77
CA SER A 249 -3.38 33.03 -8.61
C SER A 249 -4.37 32.49 -9.64
N ALA A 250 -3.98 32.39 -10.91
CA ALA A 250 -4.83 31.83 -11.97
C ALA A 250 -5.24 30.37 -11.68
N THR A 251 -4.34 29.57 -11.09
CA THR A 251 -4.68 28.20 -10.64
C THR A 251 -5.71 28.23 -9.52
N HIS A 252 -5.58 29.17 -8.59
CA HIS A 252 -6.51 29.31 -7.46
C HIS A 252 -7.89 29.75 -7.95
N ASP A 253 -7.96 30.71 -8.88
CA ASP A 253 -9.22 31.17 -9.49
C ASP A 253 -9.97 30.02 -10.18
N ILE A 254 -9.26 29.15 -10.90
CA ILE A 254 -9.83 27.95 -11.52
C ILE A 254 -10.42 27.01 -10.48
N ILE A 255 -9.70 26.79 -9.36
CA ILE A 255 -10.19 25.92 -8.27
C ILE A 255 -11.43 26.55 -7.61
N HIS A 256 -11.42 27.86 -7.33
CA HIS A 256 -12.55 28.57 -6.73
C HIS A 256 -13.81 28.47 -7.59
N GLY A 257 -13.68 28.53 -8.91
CA GLY A 257 -14.80 28.33 -9.85
C GLY A 257 -15.36 26.90 -9.92
N GLY A 258 -14.82 25.93 -9.18
CA GLY A 258 -15.30 24.54 -9.17
C GLY A 258 -15.46 23.91 -7.78
N LEU A 259 -15.38 24.70 -6.71
CA LEU A 259 -15.49 24.19 -5.33
C LEU A 259 -16.87 23.58 -5.04
N ASP A 260 -17.92 24.11 -5.64
CA ASP A 260 -19.30 23.63 -5.55
C ASP A 260 -19.49 22.18 -6.02
N ARG A 261 -18.60 21.70 -6.89
CA ARG A 261 -18.60 20.34 -7.45
C ARG A 261 -17.61 19.39 -6.77
N SER A 262 -16.82 19.88 -5.80
CA SER A 262 -15.88 19.04 -5.05
C SER A 262 -16.64 18.31 -3.93
N PRO A 263 -16.62 16.96 -3.90
CA PRO A 263 -17.25 16.22 -2.81
C PRO A 263 -16.36 16.16 -1.55
N MET A 264 -15.27 16.94 -1.48
CA MET A 264 -14.36 17.05 -0.34
C MET A 264 -14.65 18.30 0.47
#